data_AF-A0A6J6M1P0-F1
#
_entry.id   AF-A0A6J6M1P0-F1
#
_cell.length_a   1.000
_cell.length_b   1.000
_cell.length_c   1.000
_cell.angle_alpha   90.00
_cell.angle_beta   90.00
_cell.angle_gamma   90.00
#
_symmetry.space_group_name_H-M   'P 1'
#
loop_
_entity.id
_entity.type
_entity.pdbx_description
1 polymer ?
#
loop_
_entity_poly.entity_id
_entity_poly.type
_entity_poly.pdbx_seq_one_letter_code
_entity_poly.pdbx_strand_id
1 'polypeptide(L)'
;MGMSEKLMEVSVEYAKTRVQFGKPIGAFQAIKHRCSEMFSHVESMRAAVETSSLVDPADSVSLHEQSLVVKAYCARFAPWVAEATIQVHGGIGFTWEHCAHLYLRRVKTDEILFGDALACRNQLQQLLGLTA
;
A
#
# COMPACT_ATOMS: atom_id res chain seq x y z
N MET A 1 0.26 3.51 5.31
CA MET A 1 1.21 2.41 5.59
C MET A 1 0.60 1.33 6.48
N GLY A 2 0.26 1.60 7.75
CA GLY A 2 -0.15 0.53 8.69
C GLY A 2 -1.32 -0.36 8.24
N MET A 3 -2.29 0.19 7.51
CA MET A 3 -3.35 -0.64 6.88
C MET A 3 -2.77 -1.65 5.87
N SER A 4 -1.85 -1.22 5.02
CA SER A 4 -1.19 -2.06 4.01
C SER A 4 -0.35 -3.17 4.65
N GLU A 5 0.36 -2.85 5.74
CA GLU A 5 1.11 -3.82 6.54
C GLU A 5 0.18 -4.91 7.09
N LYS A 6 -0.93 -4.50 7.73
CA LYS A 6 -1.89 -5.47 8.25
C LYS A 6 -2.51 -6.34 7.16
N LEU A 7 -2.87 -5.72 6.03
CA LEU A 7 -3.44 -6.40 4.86
C LEU A 7 -2.47 -7.41 4.23
N MET A 8 -1.17 -7.09 4.20
CA MET A 8 -0.11 -8.02 3.78
C MET A 8 0.00 -9.20 4.75
N GLU A 9 0.09 -8.95 6.06
CA GLU A 9 0.20 -10.01 7.08
C GLU A 9 -0.95 -11.02 6.96
N VAL A 10 -2.19 -10.55 6.95
CA VAL A 10 -3.36 -11.44 6.87
C VAL A 10 -3.39 -12.22 5.56
N SER A 11 -2.91 -11.62 4.46
CA SER A 11 -2.82 -12.30 3.16
C SER A 11 -1.79 -13.42 3.17
N VAL A 12 -0.63 -13.18 3.77
CA VAL A 12 0.43 -14.19 3.90
C VAL A 12 -0.04 -15.34 4.79
N GLU A 13 -0.69 -15.05 5.92
CA GLU A 13 -1.23 -16.08 6.81
C GLU A 13 -2.36 -16.90 6.16
N TYR A 14 -3.26 -16.24 5.44
CA TYR A 14 -4.28 -16.94 4.66
C TYR A 14 -3.66 -17.82 3.57
N ALA A 15 -2.64 -17.32 2.86
CA ALA A 15 -1.96 -18.08 1.81
C ALA A 15 -1.25 -19.34 2.32
N LYS A 16 -0.75 -19.32 3.57
CA LYS A 16 -0.13 -20.48 4.22
C LYS A 16 -1.14 -21.54 4.66
N THR A 17 -2.35 -21.14 5.04
CA THR A 17 -3.33 -22.02 5.71
C THR A 17 -4.44 -22.49 4.78
N ARG A 18 -4.87 -21.69 3.80
CA ARG A 18 -5.93 -22.05 2.87
C ARG A 18 -5.45 -23.11 1.89
N VAL A 19 -6.13 -24.25 1.85
CA VAL A 19 -5.84 -25.37 0.92
C VAL A 19 -6.80 -25.36 -0.27
N GLN A 20 -6.27 -25.46 -1.48
CA GLN A 20 -7.00 -25.72 -2.73
C GLN A 20 -6.16 -26.63 -3.62
N PHE A 21 -6.84 -27.47 -4.42
CA PHE A 21 -6.16 -28.45 -5.30
C PHE A 21 -5.09 -29.28 -4.57
N GLY A 22 -5.40 -29.69 -3.33
CA GLY A 22 -4.56 -30.57 -2.51
C GLY A 22 -3.34 -29.94 -1.82
N LYS A 23 -3.14 -28.62 -1.87
CA LYS A 23 -2.03 -27.94 -1.16
C LYS A 23 -2.37 -26.50 -0.74
N PRO A 24 -1.59 -25.87 0.16
CA PRO A 24 -1.75 -24.46 0.48
C PRO A 24 -1.67 -23.57 -0.75
N ILE A 25 -2.51 -22.53 -0.83
CA ILE A 25 -2.57 -21.66 -2.01
C ILE A 25 -1.26 -20.87 -2.23
N GLY A 26 -0.50 -20.61 -1.16
CA GLY A 26 0.84 -20.01 -1.24
C GLY A 26 1.89 -20.86 -1.97
N ALA A 27 1.59 -22.14 -2.25
CA ALA A 27 2.44 -22.97 -3.11
C ALA A 27 2.32 -22.63 -4.60
N PHE A 28 1.24 -21.95 -5.03
CA PHE A 28 1.07 -21.51 -6.41
C PHE A 28 1.81 -20.19 -6.65
N GLN A 29 2.55 -20.10 -7.76
CA GLN A 29 3.40 -18.94 -8.06
C GLN A 29 2.62 -17.63 -8.12
N ALA A 30 1.41 -17.63 -8.69
CA ALA A 30 0.57 -16.43 -8.77
C ALA A 30 0.27 -15.82 -7.38
N ILE A 31 0.07 -16.64 -6.35
CA ILE A 31 -0.17 -16.17 -4.98
C ILE A 31 1.15 -15.78 -4.32
N LYS A 32 2.19 -16.61 -4.46
CA LYS A 32 3.51 -16.36 -3.87
C LYS A 32 4.12 -15.06 -4.36
N HIS A 33 4.11 -14.82 -5.67
CA HIS A 33 4.60 -13.60 -6.29
C HIS A 33 3.82 -12.38 -5.79
N ARG A 34 2.48 -12.46 -5.77
CA ARG A 34 1.64 -11.37 -5.27
C ARG A 34 1.95 -11.02 -3.81
N CYS A 35 2.09 -12.03 -2.94
CA CYS A 35 2.49 -11.80 -1.55
C CYS A 35 3.90 -11.21 -1.44
N SER A 36 4.84 -11.64 -2.29
CA SER A 36 6.19 -11.06 -2.35
C SER A 36 6.18 -9.60 -2.79
N GLU A 37 5.37 -9.24 -3.79
CA GLU A 37 5.22 -7.85 -4.25
C GLU A 37 4.57 -6.97 -3.17
N MET A 38 3.55 -7.48 -2.46
CA MET A 38 2.97 -6.80 -1.30
C MET A 38 4.04 -6.49 -0.26
N PHE A 39 4.89 -7.45 0.06
CA PHE A 39 6.02 -7.25 0.98
C PHE A 39 6.97 -6.15 0.48
N SER A 40 7.42 -6.22 -0.77
CA SER A 40 8.31 -5.20 -1.34
C SER A 40 7.72 -3.79 -1.26
N HIS A 41 6.42 -3.64 -1.55
CA HIS A 41 5.76 -2.34 -1.47
C HIS A 41 5.56 -1.85 -0.04
N VAL A 42 5.16 -2.73 0.90
CA VAL A 42 4.99 -2.37 2.30
C VAL A 42 6.31 -1.96 2.94
N GLU A 43 7.39 -2.69 2.69
CA GLU A 43 8.71 -2.34 3.22
C GLU A 43 9.25 -1.06 2.58
N SER A 44 8.97 -0.82 1.31
CA SER A 44 9.31 0.47 0.67
C SER A 44 8.52 1.64 1.28
N MET A 45 7.23 1.45 1.62
CA MET A 45 6.45 2.45 2.37
C MET A 45 7.06 2.70 3.75
N ARG A 46 7.46 1.64 4.46
CA ARG A 46 8.09 1.74 5.78
C ARG A 46 9.38 2.52 5.72
N ALA A 47 10.29 2.17 4.81
CA ALA A 47 11.53 2.89 4.61
C ALA A 47 11.30 4.37 4.26
N ALA A 48 10.30 4.68 3.42
CA ALA A 48 9.94 6.07 3.10
C ALA A 48 9.45 6.85 4.34
N VAL A 49 8.63 6.23 5.18
CA VAL A 49 8.15 6.84 6.43
C VAL A 49 9.30 7.02 7.42
N GLU A 50 10.15 6.01 7.60
CA GLU A 50 11.29 6.08 8.53
C GLU A 50 12.28 7.16 8.11
N THR A 51 12.65 7.22 6.83
CA THR A 51 13.54 8.27 6.31
C THR A 51 12.96 9.67 6.47
N SER A 52 11.63 9.84 6.47
CA SER A 52 11.01 11.14 6.73
C SER A 52 11.23 11.67 8.14
N SER A 53 11.48 10.79 9.13
CA SER A 53 11.82 11.20 10.49
C SER A 53 13.22 11.79 10.64
N LEU A 54 14.07 11.66 9.60
CA LEU A 54 15.43 12.21 9.58
C LEU A 54 15.45 13.67 9.10
N VAL A 55 14.35 14.19 8.56
CA VAL A 55 14.25 15.57 8.09
C VAL A 55 14.06 16.49 9.29
N ASP A 56 14.83 17.59 9.35
CA ASP A 56 14.68 18.61 10.38
C ASP A 56 13.28 19.24 10.29
N PRO A 57 12.46 19.18 11.36
CA PRO A 57 11.15 19.82 11.37
C PRO A 57 11.18 21.35 11.17
N ALA A 58 12.33 22.00 11.44
CA ALA A 58 12.52 23.42 11.18
C ALA A 58 12.71 23.73 9.68
N ASP A 59 13.17 22.76 8.88
CA ASP A 59 13.27 22.89 7.43
C ASP A 59 11.93 22.55 6.77
N SER A 60 11.04 23.55 6.76
CA SER A 60 9.69 23.40 6.18
C SER A 60 9.68 23.00 4.70
N VAL A 61 10.73 23.34 3.94
CA VAL A 61 10.79 23.03 2.50
C VAL A 61 11.11 21.56 2.30
N SER A 62 12.20 21.07 2.90
CA SER A 62 12.55 19.66 2.84
C SER A 62 11.50 18.77 3.49
N LEU A 63 10.86 19.22 4.58
CA LEU A 63 9.77 18.50 5.21
C LEU A 63 8.56 18.37 4.27
N HIS A 64 8.20 19.46 3.56
CA HIS A 64 7.11 19.43 2.60
C HIS A 64 7.43 18.50 1.42
N GLU A 65 8.62 18.63 0.83
CA GLU A 65 9.09 17.75 -0.25
C GLU A 65 9.01 16.28 0.15
N GLN A 66 9.60 15.92 1.29
CA GLN A 66 9.61 14.55 1.78
C GLN A 66 8.19 14.04 2.05
N SER A 67 7.31 14.89 2.59
CA SER A 67 5.91 14.52 2.82
C SER A 67 5.19 14.14 1.52
N LEU A 68 5.45 14.87 0.42
CA LEU A 68 4.88 14.59 -0.90
C LEU A 68 5.45 13.29 -1.48
N VAL A 69 6.75 13.03 -1.33
CA VAL A 69 7.39 11.78 -1.77
C VAL A 69 6.79 10.57 -1.06
N VAL A 70 6.74 10.61 0.28
CA VAL A 70 6.18 9.52 1.09
C VAL A 70 4.71 9.29 0.76
N LYS A 71 3.92 10.38 0.67
CA LYS A 71 2.50 10.30 0.35
C LYS A 71 2.25 9.79 -1.06
N ALA A 72 3.02 10.23 -2.06
CA ALA A 72 2.90 9.74 -3.44
C ALA A 72 3.12 8.23 -3.54
N TYR A 73 4.14 7.70 -2.82
CA TYR A 73 4.40 6.26 -2.80
C TYR A 73 3.30 5.49 -2.06
N CYS A 74 2.92 5.95 -0.87
CA CYS A 74 1.86 5.32 -0.08
C CYS A 74 0.51 5.33 -0.80
N ALA A 75 0.11 6.46 -1.38
CA ALA A 75 -1.15 6.61 -2.11
C ALA A 75 -1.16 5.75 -3.38
N ARG A 76 -0.01 5.51 -4.02
CA ARG A 76 0.07 4.64 -5.20
C ARG A 76 -0.18 3.17 -4.83
N PHE A 77 0.43 2.70 -3.74
CA PHE A 77 0.51 1.26 -3.47
C PHE A 77 -0.44 0.77 -2.37
N ALA A 78 -0.97 1.64 -1.51
CA ALA A 78 -2.00 1.22 -0.54
C ALA A 78 -3.27 0.66 -1.20
N PRO A 79 -3.82 1.25 -2.29
CA PRO A 79 -4.98 0.69 -2.97
C PRO A 79 -4.64 -0.66 -3.60
N TRP A 80 -3.45 -0.75 -4.23
CA TRP A 80 -2.97 -1.99 -4.84
C TRP A 80 -2.82 -3.12 -3.81
N VAL A 81 -2.27 -2.83 -2.62
CA VAL A 81 -2.16 -3.83 -1.53
C VAL A 81 -3.54 -4.28 -1.07
N ALA A 82 -4.50 -3.36 -0.90
CA ALA A 82 -5.87 -3.72 -0.52
C ALA A 82 -6.57 -4.60 -1.58
N GLU A 83 -6.42 -4.27 -2.87
CA GLU A 83 -6.92 -5.09 -3.98
C GLU A 83 -6.24 -6.45 -4.05
N ALA A 84 -4.91 -6.49 -3.85
CA ALA A 84 -4.14 -7.73 -3.81
C ALA A 84 -4.59 -8.63 -2.66
N THR A 85 -4.89 -8.08 -1.48
CA THR A 85 -5.47 -8.84 -0.36
C THR A 85 -6.78 -9.48 -0.76
N ILE A 86 -7.68 -8.74 -1.41
CA ILE A 86 -8.95 -9.31 -1.89
C ILE A 86 -8.68 -10.47 -2.86
N GLN A 87 -7.73 -10.32 -3.79
CA GLN A 87 -7.38 -11.38 -4.74
C GLN A 87 -6.77 -12.62 -4.08
N VAL A 88 -5.93 -12.46 -3.06
CA VAL A 88 -5.36 -13.59 -2.29
C VAL A 88 -6.47 -14.34 -1.53
N HIS A 89 -7.44 -13.63 -0.99
CA HIS A 89 -8.56 -14.23 -0.27
C HIS A 89 -9.61 -14.83 -1.23
N GLY A 90 -9.69 -14.35 -2.47
CA GLY A 90 -10.69 -14.75 -3.44
C GLY A 90 -12.08 -14.29 -3.00
N GLY A 91 -13.09 -15.15 -3.17
CA GLY A 91 -14.50 -14.80 -2.89
C GLY A 91 -14.74 -14.26 -1.48
N ILE A 92 -14.12 -14.85 -0.44
CA ILE A 92 -14.31 -14.41 0.96
C ILE A 92 -13.84 -12.97 1.18
N GLY A 93 -12.85 -12.50 0.41
CA GLY A 93 -12.36 -11.12 0.46
C GLY A 93 -13.39 -10.05 0.09
N PHE A 94 -14.48 -10.46 -0.59
CA PHE A 94 -15.63 -9.61 -0.95
C PHE A 94 -16.83 -9.79 -0.01
N THR A 95 -16.75 -10.70 0.96
CA THR A 95 -17.84 -10.97 1.92
C THR A 95 -17.61 -10.27 3.25
N TRP A 96 -18.68 -10.15 4.06
CA TRP A 96 -18.62 -9.60 5.41
C TRP A 96 -17.80 -10.44 6.41
N GLU A 97 -17.40 -11.65 6.03
CA GLU A 97 -16.54 -12.52 6.85
C GLU A 97 -15.08 -12.05 6.85
N HIS A 98 -14.70 -11.15 5.94
CA HIS A 98 -13.34 -10.63 5.85
C HIS A 98 -13.31 -9.10 5.66
N CYS A 99 -12.39 -8.43 6.36
CA CYS A 99 -12.34 -6.96 6.38
C CYS A 99 -11.68 -6.32 5.15
N ALA A 100 -11.14 -7.09 4.21
CA ALA A 100 -10.37 -6.56 3.07
C ALA A 100 -11.13 -5.50 2.26
N HIS A 101 -12.42 -5.73 1.99
CA HIS A 101 -13.25 -4.77 1.26
C HIS A 101 -13.48 -3.46 2.04
N LEU A 102 -13.40 -3.47 3.38
CA LEU A 102 -13.49 -2.25 4.21
C LEU A 102 -12.24 -1.39 4.02
N TYR A 103 -11.06 -2.02 4.02
CA TYR A 103 -9.79 -1.34 3.80
C TYR A 103 -9.68 -0.76 2.39
N LEU A 104 -10.16 -1.46 1.37
CA LEU A 104 -10.19 -0.91 0.01
C LEU A 104 -11.06 0.35 -0.06
N ARG A 105 -12.28 0.32 0.49
CA ARG A 105 -13.16 1.50 0.54
C ARG A 105 -12.51 2.65 1.31
N ARG A 106 -11.83 2.35 2.43
CA ARG A 106 -11.13 3.37 3.22
C ARG A 106 -10.01 4.01 2.43
N VAL A 107 -9.14 3.23 1.78
CA VAL A 107 -8.04 3.76 0.99
C VAL A 107 -8.56 4.62 -0.18
N LYS A 108 -9.63 4.19 -0.86
CA LYS A 108 -10.27 5.00 -1.91
C LYS A 108 -10.87 6.31 -1.37
N THR A 109 -11.41 6.29 -0.16
CA THR A 109 -11.88 7.51 0.51
C THR A 109 -10.72 8.44 0.84
N ASP A 110 -9.60 7.89 1.33
CA ASP A 110 -8.40 8.67 1.66
C ASP A 110 -7.79 9.32 0.39
N GLU A 111 -7.82 8.66 -0.77
CA GLU A 111 -7.42 9.25 -2.07
C GLU A 111 -8.26 10.49 -2.42
N ILE A 112 -9.56 10.48 -2.16
CA ILE A 112 -10.46 11.60 -2.44
C ILE A 112 -10.24 12.74 -1.43
N LEU A 113 -10.13 12.41 -0.15
CA LEU A 113 -10.03 13.42 0.93
C LEU A 113 -8.65 14.10 0.97
N PHE A 114 -7.59 13.34 0.71
CA PHE A 114 -6.23 13.81 0.89
C PHE A 114 -5.47 13.92 -0.43
N GLY A 115 -6.03 13.48 -1.55
CA GLY A 115 -5.35 13.47 -2.84
C GLY A 115 -4.63 12.15 -3.11
N ASP A 116 -4.61 11.78 -4.37
CA ASP A 116 -4.01 10.55 -4.86
C ASP A 116 -2.50 10.71 -5.16
N ALA A 117 -1.89 9.64 -5.68
CA ALA A 117 -0.49 9.65 -6.03
C ALA A 117 -0.15 10.61 -7.18
N LEU A 118 -1.08 10.88 -8.09
CA LEU A 118 -0.86 11.80 -9.20
C LEU A 118 -0.85 13.25 -8.70
N ALA A 119 -1.81 13.62 -7.85
CA ALA A 119 -1.86 14.93 -7.21
C ALA A 119 -0.57 15.24 -6.46
N CYS A 120 -0.06 14.28 -5.67
CA CYS A 120 1.20 14.45 -4.94
C CYS A 120 2.40 14.62 -5.88
N ARG A 121 2.47 13.84 -6.98
CA ARG A 121 3.55 13.97 -7.97
C ARG A 121 3.50 15.30 -8.70
N ASN A 122 2.31 15.82 -9.03
CA ASN A 122 2.16 17.13 -9.68
C ASN A 122 2.62 18.25 -8.75
N GLN A 123 2.26 18.19 -7.46
CA GLN A 123 2.75 19.14 -6.46
C GLN A 123 4.27 19.07 -6.30
N LEU A 124 4.84 17.86 -6.27
CA LEU A 124 6.29 17.66 -6.21
C LEU A 124 7.00 18.22 -7.44
N GLN A 125 6.44 18.04 -8.64
CA GLN A 125 6.98 18.62 -9.88
C GLN A 125 7.00 20.14 -9.84
N GLN A 126 5.93 20.77 -9.34
CA GLN A 126 5.87 22.22 -9.16
C GLN A 126 6.92 22.70 -8.15
N LEU A 127 7.06 22.00 -7.01
CA LEU A 127 8.03 22.33 -5.97
C LEU A 127 9.47 22.26 -6.48
N LEU A 128 9.79 21.26 -7.31
CA LEU A 128 11.12 21.05 -7.88
C LEU A 128 11.40 21.91 -9.13
N GLY A 129 10.43 22.73 -9.58
CA GLY A 129 10.59 23.53 -10.80
C GLY A 129 10.69 22.69 -12.08
N LEU A 130 10.07 21.50 -12.10
CA LEU A 130 10.09 20.55 -13.23
C LEU A 130 8.85 20.68 -14.13
N THR A 131 7.99 21.67 -13.90
CA THR A 131 6.85 21.98 -14.78
C THR A 131 7.32 22.79 -15.99
N ALA A 132 6.95 22.34 -17.20
CA ALA A 132 7.16 23.08 -18.45
C ALA A 132 6.26 24.31 -18.55
#